data_AF-A0A3D0YRS6-F1
#
_entry.id   AF-A0A3D0YRS6-F1
#
_cell.length_a   1.000
_cell.length_b   1.000
_cell.length_c   1.000
_cell.angle_alpha   90.00
_cell.angle_beta   90.00
_cell.angle_gamma   90.00
#
_symmetry.space_group_name_H-M   'P 1'
#
loop_
_entity.id
_entity.type
_entity.pdbx_description
1 polymer ?
#
loop_
_entity_poly.entity_id
_entity_poly.type
_entity_poly.pdbx_seq_one_letter_code
_entity_poly.pdbx_strand_id
1 'polypeptide(L)'
;MELKVDSKNKLRFWSVTSVVAVILFSFLGIFHAETVLAAGFAGGTGSVGDPYQISTCVQLQEMQNYRSSFFVLTGDIDCSATSGWNGGAGFVPVGSSYSVPFSGGFDGGNYTISDLYINLPATDNVGLFGYVMSSQNNYIKDLKLSNVTIIGKPMSVH
;
A
#
# COMPACT_ATOMS: atom_id res chain seq x y z
N MET A 1 -6.03 -4.93 -70.89
CA MET A 1 -5.29 -4.30 -72.02
C MET A 1 -5.33 -2.81 -71.75
N GLU A 2 -4.25 -2.09 -71.50
CA GLU A 2 -2.88 -2.24 -72.00
C GLU A 2 -1.91 -1.52 -71.05
N LEU A 3 -0.81 -2.20 -70.70
CA LEU A 3 0.33 -1.60 -70.02
C LEU A 3 1.10 -0.76 -71.04
N LYS A 4 1.49 0.47 -70.69
CA LYS A 4 2.41 1.27 -71.51
C LYS A 4 3.74 1.42 -70.78
N VAL A 5 4.72 0.63 -71.23
CA VAL A 5 6.13 0.71 -70.83
C VAL A 5 6.79 1.81 -71.68
N ASP A 6 7.21 2.90 -71.04
CA ASP A 6 8.06 3.91 -71.68
C ASP A 6 9.53 3.46 -71.63
N SER A 7 10.25 3.64 -72.73
CA SER A 7 11.54 3.02 -73.06
C SER A 7 12.76 3.62 -72.34
N LYS A 8 12.56 4.43 -71.30
CA LYS A 8 13.69 5.08 -70.61
C LYS A 8 13.79 4.56 -69.18
N ASN A 9 14.53 3.46 -69.05
CA ASN A 9 15.12 2.97 -67.80
C ASN A 9 15.96 4.06 -67.12
N LYS A 10 15.30 4.95 -66.38
CA LYS A 10 15.92 5.80 -65.38
C LYS A 10 15.23 5.57 -64.05
N LEU A 11 15.61 4.46 -63.40
CA LEU A 11 15.57 4.41 -61.95
C LEU A 11 16.60 5.42 -61.45
N ARG A 12 16.15 6.47 -60.72
CA ARG A 12 16.85 7.06 -59.55
C ARG A 12 16.13 8.28 -58.93
N PHE A 13 15.61 8.01 -57.73
CA PHE A 13 15.55 8.76 -56.46
C PHE A 13 15.51 10.30 -56.45
N TRP A 14 14.38 10.84 -55.96
CA TRP A 14 14.37 11.95 -54.99
C TRP A 14 13.44 11.60 -53.83
N SER A 15 13.83 12.02 -52.63
CA SER A 15 13.46 11.57 -51.30
C SER A 15 12.06 12.01 -50.83
N VAL A 16 11.27 11.05 -50.34
CA VAL A 16 10.62 10.99 -48.99
C VAL A 16 10.13 12.35 -48.46
N THR A 17 8.85 12.68 -48.26
CA THR A 17 7.68 11.91 -47.78
C THR A 17 6.44 12.81 -47.92
N SER A 18 5.33 12.32 -48.46
CA SER A 18 3.99 12.85 -48.11
C SER A 18 2.88 11.86 -48.45
N VAL A 19 2.32 11.31 -47.37
CA VAL A 19 0.90 11.06 -47.13
C VAL A 19 0.19 10.19 -48.16
N VAL A 20 0.05 8.90 -47.86
CA VAL A 20 -1.22 8.14 -47.80
C VAL A 20 -0.89 6.67 -47.45
N ALA A 21 -1.61 6.13 -46.46
CA ALA A 21 -1.82 4.70 -46.20
C ALA A 21 -0.63 3.84 -45.73
N VAL A 22 -0.35 3.89 -44.43
CA VAL A 22 0.04 2.67 -43.70
C VAL A 22 -1.14 2.24 -42.84
N ILE A 23 -1.83 1.22 -43.33
CA ILE A 23 -2.77 0.37 -42.61
C ILE A 23 -2.00 -0.35 -41.49
N LEU A 24 -2.65 -0.59 -40.33
CA LEU A 24 -2.12 -1.26 -39.13
C LEU A 24 -1.19 -0.42 -38.25
N PHE A 25 -1.72 0.66 -37.67
CA PHE A 25 -1.23 1.08 -36.35
C PHE A 25 -1.58 -0.04 -35.35
N SER A 26 -0.66 -0.99 -35.20
CA SER A 26 -0.51 -1.86 -34.02
C SER A 26 -0.14 -1.06 -32.76
N PHE A 27 -0.75 0.12 -32.62
CA PHE A 27 -0.89 0.80 -31.36
C PHE A 27 -2.40 0.91 -31.12
N LEU A 28 -2.99 -0.24 -30.79
CA LEU A 28 -3.85 -0.33 -29.61
C LEU A 28 -3.02 0.11 -28.39
N GLY A 29 -2.54 1.35 -28.40
CA GLY A 29 -2.15 2.08 -27.22
C GLY A 29 -3.44 2.49 -26.54
N ILE A 30 -4.26 1.52 -26.17
CA ILE A 30 -5.01 1.71 -24.95
C ILE A 30 -3.90 1.69 -23.90
N PHE A 31 -3.38 2.87 -23.60
CA PHE A 31 -2.92 3.13 -22.26
C PHE A 31 -4.17 2.95 -21.40
N HIS A 32 -4.48 1.69 -21.08
CA HIS A 32 -5.11 1.40 -19.81
C HIS A 32 -3.99 1.77 -18.83
N ALA A 33 -3.97 3.04 -18.44
CA ALA A 33 -3.63 3.34 -17.08
C ALA A 33 -4.66 2.56 -16.27
N GLU A 34 -4.36 1.30 -15.97
CA GLU A 34 -4.89 0.72 -14.77
C GLU A 34 -4.43 1.70 -13.71
N THR A 35 -5.37 2.52 -13.24
CA THR A 35 -5.20 3.11 -11.93
C THR A 35 -5.17 1.90 -11.03
N VAL A 36 -3.98 1.34 -10.82
CA VAL A 36 -3.71 0.53 -9.66
C VAL A 36 -4.14 1.47 -8.56
N LEU A 37 -5.28 1.20 -7.92
CA LEU A 37 -5.64 1.92 -6.71
C LEU A 37 -4.46 1.65 -5.79
N ALA A 38 -3.53 2.59 -5.71
CA ALA A 38 -2.47 2.54 -4.73
C ALA A 38 -3.22 2.41 -3.41
N ALA A 39 -2.97 1.32 -2.69
CA ALA A 39 -3.78 0.85 -1.58
C ALA A 39 -3.72 1.76 -0.34
N GLY A 40 -3.56 3.07 -0.50
CA GLY A 40 -3.22 4.03 0.54
C GLY A 40 -1.74 4.02 0.93
N PHE A 41 -0.97 3.02 0.49
CA PHE A 41 0.43 2.79 0.89
C PHE A 41 1.46 3.44 -0.04
N ALA A 42 2.71 3.53 0.43
CA ALA A 42 3.82 4.13 -0.31
C ALA A 42 4.31 3.24 -1.47
N GLY A 43 3.93 1.96 -1.48
CA GLY A 43 4.30 0.99 -2.49
C GLY A 43 3.93 -0.44 -2.07
N GLY A 44 4.24 -1.39 -2.94
CA GLY A 44 3.98 -2.81 -2.74
C GLY A 44 2.53 -3.23 -3.04
N THR A 45 2.33 -4.54 -3.10
CA THR A 45 1.04 -5.19 -3.40
C THR A 45 0.41 -5.86 -2.18
N GLY A 46 1.09 -5.84 -1.03
CA GLY A 46 0.63 -6.46 0.21
C GLY A 46 0.82 -7.98 0.25
N SER A 47 1.61 -8.53 -0.69
CA SER A 47 1.98 -9.94 -0.73
C SER A 47 3.24 -10.20 0.09
N VAL A 48 3.55 -11.48 0.39
CA VAL A 48 4.77 -11.84 1.14
C VAL A 48 6.05 -11.36 0.44
N GLY A 49 6.11 -11.49 -0.89
CA GLY A 49 7.28 -11.11 -1.68
C GLY A 49 7.33 -9.62 -2.03
N ASP A 50 6.24 -8.90 -1.80
CA ASP A 50 6.10 -7.48 -2.10
C ASP A 50 5.11 -6.83 -1.11
N PRO A 51 5.53 -6.67 0.16
CA PRO A 51 4.69 -6.16 1.23
C PRO A 51 4.35 -4.69 1.01
N TYR A 52 3.21 -4.25 1.53
CA TYR A 52 2.84 -2.85 1.54
C TYR A 52 3.85 -2.03 2.35
N GLN A 53 4.32 -0.94 1.75
CA GLN A 53 5.31 -0.06 2.35
C GLN A 53 4.62 1.06 3.13
N ILE A 54 4.99 1.18 4.41
CA ILE A 54 4.45 2.17 5.33
C ILE A 54 5.56 3.19 5.64
N SER A 55 5.25 4.48 5.41
CA SER A 55 6.12 5.61 5.71
C SER A 55 5.45 6.70 6.54
N THR A 56 4.15 6.55 6.85
CA THR A 56 3.37 7.54 7.61
C THR A 56 2.43 6.86 8.61
N CYS A 57 2.04 7.61 9.65
CA CYS A 57 1.08 7.09 10.62
C CYS A 57 -0.31 6.86 10.02
N VAL A 58 -0.70 7.64 9.00
CA VAL A 58 -1.96 7.44 8.27
C VAL A 58 -1.96 6.07 7.58
N GLN A 59 -0.86 5.72 6.91
CA GLN A 59 -0.71 4.39 6.30
C GLN A 59 -0.72 3.27 7.34
N LEU A 60 -0.12 3.51 8.51
CA LEU A 60 -0.21 2.55 9.62
C LEU A 60 -1.67 2.28 10.02
N GLN A 61 -2.53 3.31 10.00
CA GLN A 61 -3.96 3.17 10.29
C GLN A 61 -4.72 2.43 9.18
N GLU A 62 -4.33 2.63 7.92
CA GLU A 62 -4.94 1.96 6.75
C GLU A 62 -4.78 0.44 6.77
N MET A 63 -3.86 -0.11 7.55
CA MET A 63 -3.71 -1.56 7.75
C MET A 63 -5.01 -2.26 8.16
N GLN A 64 -5.94 -1.55 8.81
CA GLN A 64 -7.28 -2.06 9.18
C GLN A 64 -8.08 -2.59 7.99
N ASN A 65 -7.90 -1.98 6.82
CA ASN A 65 -8.59 -2.34 5.58
C ASN A 65 -7.92 -3.53 4.89
N TYR A 66 -6.70 -3.90 5.32
CA TYR A 66 -5.85 -4.90 4.66
C TYR A 66 -5.23 -5.88 5.68
N ARG A 67 -5.94 -6.24 6.75
CA ARG A 67 -5.43 -7.03 7.90
C ARG A 67 -4.80 -8.40 7.58
N SER A 68 -5.06 -8.95 6.40
CA SER A 68 -4.49 -10.22 5.93
C SER A 68 -3.26 -10.05 5.03
N SER A 69 -2.86 -8.81 4.74
CA SER A 69 -1.71 -8.46 3.89
C SER A 69 -0.42 -8.36 4.69
N PHE A 70 0.70 -8.23 3.96
CA PHE A 70 2.04 -8.08 4.54
C PHE A 70 2.48 -6.63 4.45
N PHE A 71 3.19 -6.16 5.47
CA PHE A 71 3.57 -4.77 5.66
C PHE A 71 5.03 -4.65 6.08
N VAL A 72 5.68 -3.59 5.63
CA VAL A 72 7.04 -3.22 6.04
C VAL A 72 7.15 -1.72 6.27
N LEU A 73 7.81 -1.32 7.36
CA LEU A 73 8.17 0.08 7.56
C LEU A 73 9.35 0.46 6.66
N THR A 74 9.30 1.65 6.10
CA THR A 74 10.34 2.19 5.20
C THR A 74 11.12 3.35 5.81
N GLY A 75 10.78 3.75 7.03
CA GLY A 75 11.41 4.82 7.79
C GLY A 75 10.79 4.93 9.18
N ASP A 76 11.39 5.77 10.03
CA ASP A 76 10.78 6.15 11.30
C ASP A 76 9.46 6.92 11.06
N ILE A 77 8.50 6.72 11.94
CA ILE A 77 7.15 7.28 11.81
C ILE A 77 6.81 8.05 13.09
N ASP A 78 6.54 9.34 12.93
CA ASP A 78 5.92 10.17 13.96
C ASP A 78 4.39 10.02 13.93
N CYS A 79 3.82 9.52 15.02
CA CYS A 79 2.39 9.33 15.21
C CYS A 79 1.77 10.36 16.19
N SER A 80 2.44 11.45 16.54
CA SER A 80 1.94 12.47 17.48
C SER A 80 0.57 13.05 17.10
N ALA A 81 0.29 13.16 15.80
CA ALA A 81 -0.99 13.61 15.26
C ALA A 81 -2.17 12.70 15.67
N THR A 82 -1.92 11.44 16.02
CA THR A 82 -2.97 10.50 16.43
C THR A 82 -3.74 10.98 17.65
N SER A 83 -3.13 11.78 18.53
CA SER A 83 -3.81 12.40 19.68
C SER A 83 -5.07 13.21 19.31
N GLY A 84 -5.13 13.76 18.09
CA GLY A 84 -6.31 14.48 17.58
C GLY A 84 -7.30 13.61 16.78
N TRP A 85 -7.00 12.34 16.55
CA TRP A 85 -7.82 11.46 15.71
C TRP A 85 -9.03 10.91 16.48
N ASN A 86 -10.07 10.53 15.72
CA ASN A 86 -11.27 9.87 16.25
C ASN A 86 -11.90 10.61 17.45
N GLY A 87 -11.99 11.94 17.35
CA GLY A 87 -12.51 12.78 18.43
C GLY A 87 -11.63 12.83 19.68
N GLY A 88 -10.32 12.61 19.53
CA GLY A 88 -9.37 12.52 20.63
C GLY A 88 -9.21 11.09 21.20
N ALA A 89 -9.84 10.09 20.59
CA ALA A 89 -9.67 8.69 20.99
C ALA A 89 -8.35 8.06 20.50
N GLY A 90 -7.65 8.71 19.56
CA GLY A 90 -6.36 8.20 19.10
C GLY A 90 -6.44 7.30 17.89
N PHE A 91 -5.37 6.53 17.68
CA PHE A 91 -5.27 5.46 16.70
C PHE A 91 -6.22 4.29 17.03
N VAL A 92 -6.83 3.69 16.01
CA VAL A 92 -7.71 2.52 16.16
C VAL A 92 -6.89 1.23 16.06
N PRO A 93 -6.81 0.39 17.12
CA PRO A 93 -6.01 -0.84 17.16
C PRO A 93 -6.24 -1.80 15.98
N VAL A 94 -5.17 -2.18 15.28
CA VAL A 94 -5.27 -3.10 14.13
C VAL A 94 -5.71 -4.48 14.60
N GLY A 95 -6.83 -4.94 14.05
CA GLY A 95 -7.49 -6.17 14.49
C GLY A 95 -8.26 -5.97 15.79
N SER A 96 -9.55 -5.65 15.67
CA SER A 96 -10.38 -5.18 16.80
C SER A 96 -10.92 -6.28 17.71
N SER A 97 -10.90 -7.54 17.27
CA SER A 97 -11.48 -8.66 18.02
C SER A 97 -10.98 -10.00 17.51
N TYR A 98 -11.34 -11.08 18.20
CA TYR A 98 -11.14 -12.45 17.73
C TYR A 98 -11.73 -12.72 16.34
N SER A 99 -12.89 -12.14 16.00
CA SER A 99 -13.54 -12.29 14.68
C SER A 99 -12.95 -11.39 13.60
N VAL A 100 -12.19 -10.37 14.00
CA VAL A 100 -11.57 -9.39 13.11
C VAL A 100 -10.08 -9.25 13.50
N PRO A 101 -9.26 -10.32 13.43
CA PRO A 101 -7.88 -10.26 13.86
C PRO A 101 -6.99 -9.63 12.77
N PHE A 102 -5.79 -9.23 13.17
CA PHE A 102 -4.66 -9.10 12.24
C PHE A 102 -4.11 -10.49 11.94
N SER A 103 -4.09 -10.87 10.66
CA SER A 103 -3.67 -12.20 10.20
C SER A 103 -2.52 -12.17 9.18
N GLY A 104 -2.03 -10.97 8.88
CA GLY A 104 -0.95 -10.71 7.93
C GLY A 104 0.45 -10.81 8.51
N GLY A 105 1.42 -10.11 7.91
CA GLY A 105 2.77 -9.98 8.45
C GLY A 105 3.15 -8.52 8.61
N PHE A 106 3.85 -8.17 9.68
CA PHE A 106 4.37 -6.83 9.92
C PHE A 106 5.85 -6.88 10.24
N ASP A 107 6.65 -6.24 9.38
CA ASP A 107 8.09 -6.05 9.56
C ASP A 107 8.38 -4.58 9.89
N GLY A 108 8.78 -4.33 11.13
CA GLY A 108 9.16 -2.99 11.57
C GLY A 108 10.44 -2.46 10.92
N GLY A 109 11.22 -3.30 10.22
CA GLY A 109 12.43 -2.88 9.52
C GLY A 109 13.49 -2.25 10.44
N ASN A 110 13.39 -2.48 11.76
CA ASN A 110 14.16 -1.79 12.81
C ASN A 110 13.94 -0.28 12.93
N TYR A 111 12.94 0.28 12.24
CA TYR A 111 12.49 1.66 12.41
C TYR A 111 11.60 1.81 13.64
N THR A 112 11.42 3.06 14.07
CA THR A 112 10.66 3.43 15.27
C THR A 112 9.35 4.08 14.89
N ILE A 113 8.26 3.64 15.53
CA ILE A 113 7.01 4.39 15.58
C ILE A 113 7.00 5.17 16.89
N SER A 114 7.00 6.50 16.82
CA SER A 114 7.02 7.37 17.99
C SER A 114 5.66 8.02 18.23
N ASP A 115 5.40 8.38 19.49
CA ASP A 115 4.30 9.29 19.86
C ASP A 115 2.89 8.77 19.52
N LEU A 116 2.75 7.44 19.37
CA LEU A 116 1.46 6.79 19.14
C LEU A 116 0.54 7.00 20.35
N TYR A 117 -0.66 7.53 20.10
CA TYR A 117 -1.68 7.78 21.10
C TYR A 117 -2.92 6.92 20.85
N ILE A 118 -3.36 6.20 21.88
CA ILE A 118 -4.61 5.42 21.90
C ILE A 118 -5.31 5.63 23.24
N ASN A 119 -6.57 6.07 23.22
CA ASN A 119 -7.39 6.31 24.40
C ASN A 119 -8.77 5.68 24.27
N LEU A 120 -8.86 4.41 24.65
CA LEU A 120 -10.05 3.57 24.57
C LEU A 120 -10.34 2.92 25.94
N PRO A 121 -10.75 3.71 26.96
CA PRO A 121 -10.83 3.26 28.35
C PRO A 121 -11.97 2.25 28.61
N ALA A 122 -12.83 2.01 27.63
CA ALA A 122 -13.91 1.01 27.72
C ALA A 122 -13.60 -0.27 26.93
N THR A 123 -12.44 -0.34 26.25
CA THR A 123 -12.09 -1.42 25.33
C THR A 123 -11.02 -2.33 25.94
N ASP A 124 -11.20 -3.64 25.84
CA ASP A 124 -10.20 -4.64 26.19
C ASP A 124 -9.19 -4.82 25.03
N ASN A 125 -7.97 -5.28 25.31
CA ASN A 125 -6.93 -5.57 24.31
C ASN A 125 -6.58 -4.37 23.42
N VAL A 126 -6.11 -3.28 24.05
CA VAL A 126 -5.74 -2.04 23.37
C VAL A 126 -4.23 -1.99 23.14
N GLY A 127 -3.84 -1.78 21.89
CA GLY A 127 -2.45 -1.62 21.45
C GLY A 127 -2.39 -1.24 19.98
N LEU A 128 -1.19 -1.15 19.39
CA LEU A 128 -1.05 -0.99 17.94
C LEU A 128 -1.79 -2.11 17.19
N PHE A 129 -1.66 -3.33 17.71
CA PHE A 129 -2.47 -4.49 17.34
C PHE A 129 -3.37 -4.86 18.52
N GLY A 130 -4.68 -4.99 18.29
CA GLY A 130 -5.62 -5.40 19.33
C GLY A 130 -5.69 -6.92 19.47
N TYR A 131 -5.93 -7.61 18.36
CA TYR A 131 -5.96 -9.07 18.26
C TYR A 131 -5.12 -9.53 17.07
N VAL A 132 -4.20 -10.46 17.33
CA VAL A 132 -3.33 -11.08 16.32
C VAL A 132 -3.67 -12.57 16.22
N MET A 133 -3.88 -13.05 14.99
CA MET A 133 -4.14 -14.45 14.72
C MET A 133 -2.83 -15.25 14.76
N SER A 134 -2.77 -16.28 15.59
CA SER A 134 -1.63 -17.21 15.59
C SER A 134 -1.76 -18.18 14.41
N SER A 135 -0.86 -18.05 13.43
CA SER A 135 -0.75 -18.97 12.29
C SER A 135 0.71 -19.05 11.81
N GLN A 136 1.06 -20.09 11.05
CA GLN A 136 2.46 -20.33 10.64
C GLN A 136 3.08 -19.20 9.83
N ASN A 137 2.27 -18.40 9.12
CA ASN A 137 2.73 -17.33 8.23
C ASN A 137 2.45 -15.93 8.78
N ASN A 138 1.88 -15.81 9.98
CA ASN A 138 1.67 -14.53 10.65
C ASN A 138 2.93 -14.17 11.44
N TYR A 139 3.36 -12.92 11.34
CA TYR A 139 4.49 -12.42 12.13
C TYR A 139 4.34 -10.94 12.45
N ILE A 140 4.89 -10.55 13.59
CA ILE A 140 5.23 -9.18 13.93
C ILE A 140 6.69 -9.24 14.37
N LYS A 141 7.58 -8.59 13.63
CA LYS A 141 9.02 -8.60 13.93
C LYS A 141 9.62 -7.21 13.78
N ASP A 142 10.77 -7.00 14.41
CA ASP A 142 11.57 -5.77 14.31
C ASP A 142 10.81 -4.46 14.63
N LEU A 143 9.71 -4.56 15.39
CA LEU A 143 8.86 -3.45 15.81
C LEU A 143 9.49 -2.71 17.00
N LYS A 144 9.67 -1.39 16.86
CA LYS A 144 10.07 -0.50 17.94
C LYS A 144 9.01 0.57 18.16
N LEU A 145 8.62 0.76 19.41
CA LEU A 145 7.69 1.79 19.86
C LEU A 145 8.41 2.71 20.83
N SER A 146 8.26 4.02 20.66
CA SER A 146 8.83 5.03 21.55
C SER A 146 7.78 6.07 21.93
N ASN A 147 7.83 6.55 23.18
CA ASN A 147 6.93 7.58 23.70
C ASN A 147 5.43 7.32 23.44
N VAL A 148 4.99 6.07 23.57
CA VAL A 148 3.59 5.69 23.28
C VAL A 148 2.69 5.90 24.50
N THR A 149 1.47 6.38 24.26
CA THR A 149 0.40 6.46 25.27
C THR A 149 -0.72 5.52 24.88
N ILE A 150 -0.97 4.49 25.69
CA ILE A 150 -2.03 3.51 25.45
C ILE A 150 -2.90 3.42 26.71
N ILE A 151 -4.15 3.83 26.59
CA ILE A 151 -5.16 3.77 27.65
C ILE A 151 -6.25 2.80 27.19
N GLY A 152 -6.32 1.65 27.86
CA GLY A 152 -7.37 0.64 27.67
C GLY A 152 -8.25 0.49 28.91
N LYS A 153 -9.19 -0.45 28.86
CA LYS A 153 -10.01 -0.78 30.02
C LYS A 153 -9.16 -1.29 31.19
N PRO A 154 -9.34 -0.73 32.40
CA PRO A 154 -8.61 -1.21 33.57
C PRO A 154 -9.04 -2.65 33.89
N MET A 155 -8.10 -3.46 34.38
CA MET A 155 -8.44 -4.78 34.91
C MET A 155 -9.32 -4.63 36.15
N SER A 156 -10.50 -5.24 36.14
CA SER A 156 -11.31 -5.40 37.35
C SER A 156 -10.60 -6.38 38.28
N VAL A 157 -10.08 -5.87 39.40
CA VAL A 157 -9.55 -6.72 40.47
C VAL A 157 -10.74 -7.15 41.32
N HIS A 158 -11.08 -8.44 41.26
CA HIS A 158 -12.07 -9.09 42.13
C HIS A 158 -11.35 -9.95 43.18
#